data_AF-A0A1B8J693-F1
#
_entry.id   AF-A0A1B8J693-F1
#
_cell.length_a   1.000
_cell.length_b   1.000
_cell.length_c   1.000
_cell.angle_alpha   90.00
_cell.angle_beta   90.00
_cell.angle_gamma   90.00
#
_symmetry.space_group_name_H-M   'P 1'
#
loop_
_entity.id
_entity.type
_entity.pdbx_description
1 polymer ?
#
loop_
_entity_poly.entity_id
_entity_poly.type
_entity_poly.pdbx_seq_one_letter_code
_entity_poly.pdbx_strand_id
1 'polypeptide(L)'
;MDSFFTKFKTFQNIKLYIDAKDKEKILESKQEIKDYLLGYFKELKNYMDMQAKNKITEEQILEYFRNHPDIRAEFKAKLDYELDHVKKHAPHIVSSWKYYQEFEKMCKLAEQV
;
A
#
# COMPACT_ATOMS: atom_id res chain seq x y z
N MET A 1 -23.39 -18.83 16.92
CA MET A 1 -22.52 -19.65 16.05
C MET A 1 -21.13 -19.07 16.21
N ASP A 2 -20.24 -19.75 16.96
CA ASP A 2 -18.89 -19.23 17.19
C ASP A 2 -18.12 -19.19 15.87
N SER A 3 -17.68 -17.99 15.48
CA SER A 3 -16.95 -17.79 14.23
C SER A 3 -15.61 -18.54 14.29
N PHE A 4 -15.34 -19.31 13.24
CA PHE A 4 -14.14 -20.12 13.10
C PHE A 4 -12.84 -19.28 13.12
N PHE A 5 -12.94 -17.97 12.84
CA PHE A 5 -11.82 -17.05 12.64
C PHE A 5 -11.78 -15.86 13.62
N THR A 6 -12.45 -15.95 14.77
CA THR A 6 -12.49 -14.86 15.77
C THR A 6 -11.12 -14.34 16.22
N LYS A 7 -10.05 -15.13 16.03
CA LYS A 7 -8.66 -14.76 16.37
C LYS A 7 -8.08 -13.65 15.48
N PHE A 8 -8.58 -13.45 14.25
CA PHE A 8 -8.03 -12.46 13.32
C PHE A 8 -9.11 -11.48 12.84
N LYS A 9 -9.08 -10.24 13.37
CA LYS A 9 -10.02 -9.17 12.98
C LYS A 9 -10.02 -8.92 11.46
N THR A 10 -8.85 -9.02 10.83
CA THR A 10 -8.65 -8.85 9.38
C THR A 10 -9.43 -9.84 8.52
N PHE A 11 -9.78 -11.01 9.05
CA PHE A 11 -10.43 -12.10 8.29
C PHE A 11 -11.86 -12.39 8.76
N GLN A 12 -12.48 -11.47 9.52
CA GLN A 12 -13.85 -11.63 10.02
C GLN A 12 -14.91 -11.78 8.93
N ASN A 13 -14.62 -11.29 7.71
CA ASN A 13 -15.53 -11.35 6.57
C ASN A 13 -15.25 -12.53 5.62
N ILE A 14 -14.30 -13.40 5.95
CA ILE A 14 -13.99 -14.59 5.15
C ILE A 14 -14.92 -15.73 5.56
N LYS A 15 -15.57 -16.33 4.55
CA LYS A 15 -16.40 -17.52 4.70
C LYS A 15 -15.78 -18.67 3.92
N LEU A 16 -15.75 -19.85 4.53
CA LEU A 16 -15.35 -21.08 3.86
C LEU A 16 -16.59 -21.88 3.53
N TYR A 17 -16.67 -22.33 2.29
CA TYR A 17 -17.73 -23.17 1.78
C TYR A 17 -17.18 -24.56 1.48
N ILE A 18 -17.99 -25.56 1.74
CA ILE A 18 -17.65 -26.97 1.53
C ILE A 18 -18.82 -27.59 0.78
N ASP A 19 -18.52 -28.46 -0.17
CA ASP A 19 -19.53 -29.28 -0.85
C ASP A 19 -20.19 -30.23 0.16
N ALA A 20 -21.51 -30.37 0.09
CA ALA A 20 -22.27 -31.19 1.02
C ALA A 20 -21.80 -32.65 1.03
N LYS A 21 -21.30 -33.16 -0.10
CA LYS A 21 -20.77 -34.53 -0.23
C LYS A 21 -19.53 -34.80 0.62
N ASP A 22 -18.77 -33.76 0.96
CA ASP A 22 -17.49 -33.87 1.69
C ASP A 22 -17.66 -33.60 3.20
N LYS A 23 -18.89 -33.35 3.66
CA LYS A 23 -19.19 -32.93 5.04
C LYS A 23 -18.65 -33.88 6.10
N GLU A 24 -18.85 -35.19 5.94
CA GLU A 24 -18.42 -36.19 6.94
C GLU A 24 -16.90 -36.22 7.08
N LYS A 25 -16.18 -36.28 5.96
CA LYS A 25 -14.72 -36.25 5.92
C LYS A 25 -14.14 -34.99 6.56
N ILE A 26 -14.77 -33.83 6.34
CA ILE A 26 -14.35 -32.57 6.95
C ILE A 26 -14.63 -32.54 8.46
N LEU A 27 -15.74 -33.14 8.91
CA LEU A 27 -16.05 -33.23 10.35
C LEU A 27 -15.06 -34.14 11.07
N GLU A 28 -14.63 -35.24 10.45
CA GLU A 28 -13.59 -36.13 10.97
C GLU A 28 -12.25 -35.42 11.13
N SER A 29 -11.86 -34.60 10.15
CA SER A 29 -10.59 -33.86 10.15
C SER A 29 -10.73 -32.39 10.60
N LYS A 30 -11.78 -32.07 11.37
CA LYS A 30 -12.16 -30.69 11.67
C LYS A 30 -11.03 -29.91 12.35
N GLN A 31 -10.30 -30.56 13.24
CA GLN A 31 -9.27 -29.91 14.03
C GLN A 31 -8.01 -29.67 13.20
N GLU A 32 -7.58 -30.65 12.40
CA GLU A 32 -6.44 -30.52 11.49
C GLU A 32 -6.68 -29.41 10.46
N ILE A 33 -7.89 -29.35 9.90
CA ILE A 33 -8.30 -28.30 8.95
C ILE A 33 -8.28 -26.94 9.64
N LYS A 34 -8.78 -26.85 10.88
CA LYS A 34 -8.75 -25.61 11.66
C LYS A 34 -7.33 -25.14 11.89
N ASP A 35 -6.44 -26.02 12.30
CA ASP A 35 -5.05 -25.68 12.61
C ASP A 35 -4.28 -25.29 11.34
N TYR A 36 -4.49 -26.01 10.23
CA TYR A 36 -3.95 -25.65 8.93
C TYR A 36 -4.39 -24.25 8.50
N LEU A 37 -5.69 -23.96 8.54
CA LEU A 37 -6.23 -22.66 8.13
C LEU A 37 -5.73 -21.54 9.02
N LEU A 38 -5.67 -21.74 10.34
CA LEU A 38 -5.12 -20.75 11.26
C LEU A 38 -3.63 -20.47 10.98
N GLY A 39 -2.85 -21.50 10.66
CA GLY A 39 -1.46 -21.35 10.22
C GLY A 39 -1.35 -20.57 8.92
N TYR A 40 -2.16 -20.94 7.92
CA TYR A 40 -2.21 -20.23 6.63
C TYR A 40 -2.57 -18.75 6.79
N PHE A 41 -3.62 -18.42 7.56
CA PHE A 41 -4.02 -17.03 7.78
C PHE A 41 -2.99 -16.23 8.56
N LYS A 42 -2.25 -16.87 9.48
CA LYS A 42 -1.13 -16.23 10.16
C LYS A 42 -0.04 -15.83 9.16
N GLU A 43 0.38 -16.76 8.29
CA GLU A 43 1.41 -16.45 7.29
C GLU A 43 0.93 -15.45 6.24
N LEU A 44 -0.33 -15.54 5.82
CA LEU A 44 -0.95 -14.55 4.94
C LEU A 44 -0.91 -13.15 5.57
N LYS A 45 -1.25 -13.04 6.87
CA LYS A 45 -1.15 -11.77 7.60
C LYS A 45 0.30 -11.27 7.67
N ASN A 46 1.26 -12.14 7.99
CA ASN A 46 2.67 -11.78 8.01
C ASN A 46 3.14 -11.23 6.66
N TYR A 47 2.75 -11.88 5.57
CA TYR A 47 3.04 -11.43 4.22
C TYR A 47 2.44 -10.06 3.93
N MET A 48 1.15 -9.84 4.25
CA MET A 48 0.49 -8.55 4.08
C MET A 48 1.20 -7.44 4.89
N ASP A 49 1.57 -7.71 6.13
CA ASP A 49 2.26 -6.75 7.00
C ASP A 49 3.67 -6.44 6.47
N MET A 50 4.38 -7.43 5.94
CA MET A 50 5.68 -7.24 5.28
C MET A 50 5.55 -6.37 4.02
N GLN A 51 4.57 -6.65 3.17
CA GLN A 51 4.32 -5.85 1.97
C GLN A 51 3.95 -4.42 2.34
N ALA A 52 3.14 -4.22 3.38
CA ALA A 52 2.80 -2.89 3.88
C ALA A 52 4.02 -2.10 4.35
N LYS A 53 4.98 -2.75 5.03
CA LYS A 53 6.24 -2.13 5.47
C LYS A 53 7.19 -1.79 4.31
N ASN A 54 7.15 -2.57 3.24
CA ASN A 54 7.99 -2.39 2.06
C ASN A 54 7.39 -1.44 1.01
N LYS A 55 6.20 -0.87 1.28
CA LYS A 55 5.63 0.16 0.42
C LYS A 55 6.48 1.42 0.51
N ILE A 56 6.94 1.89 -0.64
CA ILE A 56 7.56 3.19 -0.77
C ILE A 56 6.49 4.24 -0.47
N THR A 57 6.75 5.09 0.52
CA THR A 57 5.88 6.24 0.85
C THR A 57 6.33 7.49 0.12
N GLU A 58 5.43 8.46 -0.01
CA GLU A 58 5.73 9.76 -0.60
C GLU A 58 6.85 10.50 0.15
N GLU A 59 6.93 10.35 1.48
CA GLU A 59 8.03 10.91 2.27
C GLU A 59 9.38 10.29 1.92
N GLN A 60 9.41 8.98 1.66
CA GLN A 60 10.65 8.30 1.24
C GLN A 60 11.09 8.74 -0.16
N ILE A 61 10.14 9.00 -1.07
CA ILE A 61 10.42 9.57 -2.38
C ILE A 61 11.00 11.00 -2.24
N LEU A 62 10.41 11.83 -1.39
CA LEU A 62 10.93 13.18 -1.13
C LEU A 62 12.34 13.14 -0.52
N GLU A 63 12.60 12.23 0.42
CA GLU A 63 13.94 12.04 0.99
C GLU A 63 14.95 11.55 -0.06
N TYR A 64 14.52 10.66 -0.96
CA TYR A 64 15.37 10.23 -2.07
C TYR A 64 15.77 11.42 -2.96
N PHE A 65 14.82 12.29 -3.31
CA PHE A 65 15.09 13.50 -4.08
C PHE A 65 15.95 14.53 -3.33
N ARG A 66 15.92 14.59 -1.99
CA ARG A 66 16.83 15.44 -1.21
C ARG A 66 18.28 15.02 -1.41
N ASN A 67 18.51 13.71 -1.38
CA ASN A 67 19.84 13.12 -1.47
C ASN A 67 20.37 12.96 -2.90
N HIS A 68 19.53 13.12 -3.93
CA HIS A 68 19.91 12.97 -5.35
C HIS A 68 19.47 14.19 -6.18
N PRO A 69 20.24 15.30 -6.16
CA PRO A 69 19.90 16.54 -6.85
C PRO A 69 19.76 16.43 -8.37
N ASP A 70 20.56 15.57 -8.99
CA ASP A 70 20.54 15.26 -10.42
C ASP A 70 19.21 14.62 -10.84
N ILE A 71 18.79 13.58 -10.11
CA ILE A 71 17.51 12.90 -10.37
C ILE A 71 16.34 13.85 -10.08
N ARG A 72 16.44 14.66 -9.03
CA ARG A 72 15.43 15.70 -8.71
C ARG A 72 15.28 16.69 -9.86
N ALA A 73 16.37 17.20 -10.41
CA ALA A 73 16.35 18.16 -11.51
C ALA A 73 15.74 17.54 -12.79
N GLU A 74 16.15 16.31 -13.14
CA GLU A 74 15.58 15.60 -14.29
C GLU A 74 14.07 15.39 -14.13
N PHE A 75 13.64 14.95 -12.93
CA PHE A 75 12.23 14.72 -12.65
C PHE A 75 11.42 16.02 -12.66
N LYS A 76 11.97 17.11 -12.13
CA LYS A 76 11.34 18.44 -12.18
C LYS A 76 11.10 18.88 -13.62
N ALA A 77 12.11 18.74 -14.50
CA ALA A 77 11.97 19.12 -15.91
C ALA A 77 10.84 18.36 -16.61
N LYS A 78 10.68 17.06 -16.33
CA LYS A 78 9.56 16.26 -16.84
C LYS A 78 8.22 16.76 -16.31
N LEU A 79 8.12 17.01 -15.00
CA LEU A 79 6.88 17.49 -14.39
C LEU A 79 6.49 18.91 -14.85
N ASP A 80 7.45 19.80 -15.08
CA ASP A 80 7.16 21.14 -15.59
C ASP A 80 6.53 21.09 -16.99
N TYR A 81 6.98 20.17 -17.84
CA TYR A 81 6.39 19.94 -19.15
C TYR A 81 4.99 19.30 -19.03
N GLU A 82 4.88 18.17 -18.34
CA GLU A 82 3.63 17.40 -18.25
C GLU A 82 2.51 18.15 -17.51
N LEU A 83 2.86 18.95 -16.50
CA LEU A 83 1.90 19.68 -15.68
C LEU A 83 1.59 21.08 -16.21
N ASP A 84 2.22 21.56 -17.28
CA ASP A 84 2.02 22.92 -17.80
C ASP A 84 0.53 23.23 -18.06
N HIS A 85 -0.16 22.33 -18.77
CA HIS A 85 -1.58 22.50 -19.07
C HIS A 85 -2.45 22.42 -17.81
N VAL A 86 -2.16 21.47 -16.90
CA VAL A 86 -2.92 21.31 -15.65
C VAL A 86 -2.74 22.54 -14.75
N LYS A 87 -1.53 23.10 -14.65
CA LYS A 87 -1.26 24.33 -13.90
C LYS A 87 -2.02 25.52 -14.47
N LYS A 88 -2.18 25.61 -15.79
CA LYS A 88 -2.93 26.70 -16.46
C LYS A 88 -4.45 26.60 -16.25
N HIS A 89 -5.01 25.39 -16.39
CA HIS A 89 -6.47 25.22 -16.43
C HIS A 89 -7.09 24.74 -15.11
N ALA A 90 -6.32 24.07 -14.26
CA ALA A 90 -6.78 23.54 -12.98
C ALA A 90 -5.73 23.72 -11.87
N PRO A 91 -5.25 24.94 -11.60
CA PRO A 91 -4.21 25.20 -10.59
C PRO A 91 -4.64 24.73 -9.19
N HIS A 92 -5.94 24.78 -8.88
CA HIS A 92 -6.48 24.34 -7.59
C HIS A 92 -6.26 22.83 -7.33
N ILE A 93 -6.23 22.00 -8.37
CA ILE A 93 -5.92 20.57 -8.24
C ILE A 93 -4.46 20.40 -7.85
N VAL A 94 -3.55 21.08 -8.56
CA VAL A 94 -2.10 21.00 -8.30
C VAL A 94 -1.77 21.54 -6.90
N SER A 95 -2.46 22.59 -6.44
CA SER A 95 -2.28 23.11 -5.08
C SER A 95 -2.72 22.14 -3.98
N SER A 96 -3.62 21.19 -4.29
CA SER A 96 -4.08 20.19 -3.32
C SER A 96 -3.07 19.06 -3.09
N TRP A 97 -2.06 18.91 -3.98
CA TRP A 97 -1.08 17.84 -3.91
C TRP A 97 0.02 18.12 -2.90
N LYS A 98 -0.23 17.80 -1.62
CA LYS A 98 0.68 18.02 -0.49
C LYS A 98 2.15 17.70 -0.81
N TYR A 99 2.45 16.47 -1.24
CA TYR A 99 3.82 16.02 -1.48
C TYR A 99 4.48 16.68 -2.70
N TYR A 100 3.71 17.01 -3.73
CA TYR A 100 4.21 17.77 -4.87
C TYR A 100 4.60 19.20 -4.47
N GLN A 101 3.82 19.84 -3.58
CA GLN A 101 4.17 21.16 -3.05
C GLN A 101 5.47 21.13 -2.22
N GLU A 102 5.71 20.06 -1.46
CA GLU A 102 6.98 19.85 -0.74
C GLU A 102 8.15 19.65 -1.71
N PHE A 103 7.95 18.88 -2.79
CA PHE A 103 8.93 18.70 -3.86
C PHE A 103 9.31 20.03 -4.54
N GLU A 104 8.32 20.86 -4.91
CA GLU A 104 8.55 22.17 -5.53
C GLU A 104 9.35 23.12 -4.64
N LYS A 105 9.06 23.14 -3.33
CA LYS A 105 9.83 23.94 -2.35
C LYS A 105 11.29 23.53 -2.31
N MET A 106 11.56 22.23 -2.30
CA MET A 106 12.92 21.69 -2.31
C MET A 106 13.66 22.07 -3.60
N CYS A 107 13.00 22.03 -4.77
CA CYS A 107 13.63 22.43 -6.03
C CYS A 107 14.07 23.90 -6.01
N LYS A 108 13.22 24.80 -5.50
CA LYS A 108 13.51 26.24 -5.42
C LYS A 108 14.71 26.58 -4.53
N LEU A 109 14.93 25.82 -3.46
CA LEU A 109 16.07 26.03 -2.56
C LEU A 109 17.41 25.64 -3.22
N ALA A 110 17.40 24.68 -4.14
CA ALA A 110 18.60 24.22 -4.84
C ALA A 110 19.03 25.15 -5.98
N GLU A 111 18.12 25.99 -6.49
CA GLU A 111 18.38 26.98 -7.55
C GLU A 111 19.01 28.29 -7.02
N GLN A 112 19.16 28.43 -5.70
CA GLN A 112 19.69 29.64 -5.03
C GLN A 112 21.15 29.51 -4.56
N VAL A 113 21.84 28.42 -4.95
CA VAL A 113 23.26 28.15 -4.67
C VAL A 113 24.02 28.10 -5.99
#